data_AF-A0A7J6RRS4-F1
#
_entry.id   AF-A0A7J6RRS4-F1
#
_cell.length_a   1.000
_cell.length_b   1.000
_cell.length_c   1.000
_cell.angle_alpha   90.00
_cell.angle_beta   90.00
_cell.angle_gamma   90.00
#
_symmetry.space_group_name_H-M   'P 1'
#
loop_
_entity.id
_entity.type
_entity.pdbx_description
1 polymer ?
#
loop_
_entity_poly.entity_id
_entity_poly.type
_entity_poly.pdbx_seq_one_letter_code
_entity_poly.pdbx_strand_id
1 'polypeptide(L)'
;FRDAKWQDNWSCVLGWPVIGVWADPEYDQTDVNAVHQSSGNNTRLLALGDDNGKVKLLRFPSPYLNARGVSYGGHASHVTNVRFSPINTLVSIGGGDHCVIQWKLVPRARSSGRHAGAAKCAWLEVDAEADLEDPLGIGKVERARSPEVTSGRAYNEAMRQHRNNSSSIRNMLSWD
;
A
#
# COMPACT_ATOMS: atom_id res chain seq x y z
N PHE A 1 16.33 -18.78 -16.06
CA PHE A 1 15.93 -18.10 -14.81
C PHE A 1 14.41 -17.85 -14.72
N ARG A 2 13.57 -18.80 -15.12
CA ARG A 2 12.10 -18.65 -15.06
C ARG A 2 11.55 -18.83 -13.65
N ASP A 3 12.12 -19.77 -12.91
CA ASP A 3 11.62 -20.21 -11.60
C ASP A 3 12.48 -19.66 -10.43
N ALA A 4 13.24 -18.58 -10.69
CA ALA A 4 14.06 -17.95 -9.67
C ALA A 4 13.16 -17.25 -8.64
N LYS A 5 13.34 -17.59 -7.36
CA LYS A 5 12.70 -16.87 -6.26
C LYS A 5 13.32 -15.47 -6.18
N TRP A 6 12.51 -14.45 -6.50
CA TRP A 6 12.87 -13.05 -6.29
C TRP A 6 12.95 -12.70 -4.80
N GLN A 7 13.40 -11.49 -4.47
CA GLN A 7 13.39 -10.97 -3.09
C GLN A 7 12.02 -11.18 -2.42
N ASP A 8 11.99 -11.19 -1.09
CA ASP A 8 10.80 -11.57 -0.31
C ASP A 8 9.52 -10.80 -0.70
N ASN A 9 9.67 -9.58 -1.23
CA ASN A 9 8.58 -8.76 -1.77
C ASN A 9 8.91 -8.23 -3.17
N TRP A 10 7.94 -8.27 -4.08
CA TRP A 10 8.04 -7.68 -5.41
C TRP A 10 7.94 -6.15 -5.37
N SER A 11 8.84 -5.44 -6.08
CA SER A 11 8.81 -3.97 -6.19
C SER A 11 9.09 -3.42 -7.60
N CYS A 12 9.26 -4.28 -8.60
CA CYS A 12 9.53 -3.85 -9.97
C CYS A 12 8.21 -3.57 -10.71
N VAL A 13 8.06 -2.41 -11.35
CA VAL A 13 6.83 -2.11 -12.11
C VAL A 13 6.63 -3.08 -13.28
N LEU A 14 7.73 -3.61 -13.82
CA LEU A 14 7.72 -4.55 -14.93
C LEU A 14 7.98 -5.98 -14.44
N GLY A 15 7.10 -6.88 -14.85
CA GLY A 15 7.31 -8.32 -14.76
C GLY A 15 6.02 -9.11 -14.87
N TRP A 16 6.15 -10.41 -15.15
CA TRP A 16 5.01 -11.31 -15.31
C TRP A 16 4.00 -11.29 -14.15
N PRO A 17 4.39 -11.28 -12.85
CA PRO A 17 3.42 -11.31 -11.76
C PRO A 17 2.69 -9.97 -11.52
N VAL A 18 3.01 -8.91 -12.27
CA VAL A 18 2.45 -7.56 -12.05
C VAL A 18 1.90 -6.92 -13.32
N ILE A 19 1.72 -7.66 -14.41
CA ILE A 19 1.15 -7.14 -15.68
C ILE A 19 -0.14 -6.34 -15.47
N GLY A 20 -1.00 -6.77 -14.56
CA GLY A 20 -2.28 -6.13 -14.29
C GLY A 20 -2.21 -4.74 -13.63
N VAL A 21 -1.04 -4.23 -13.23
CA VAL A 21 -0.93 -2.82 -12.83
C VAL A 21 -1.20 -1.87 -14.00
N TRP A 22 -1.03 -2.36 -15.23
CA TRP A 22 -1.30 -1.65 -16.48
C TRP A 22 -2.69 -1.96 -17.07
N ALA A 23 -3.62 -2.47 -16.25
CA ALA A 23 -4.98 -2.84 -16.68
C ALA A 23 -5.87 -1.63 -17.02
N ASP A 24 -5.47 -0.43 -16.59
CA ASP A 24 -6.21 0.80 -16.89
C ASP A 24 -5.97 1.20 -18.36
N PRO A 25 -7.01 1.31 -19.20
CA PRO A 25 -6.83 1.65 -20.61
C PRO A 25 -6.33 3.09 -20.83
N GLU A 26 -6.43 3.95 -19.81
CA GLU A 26 -5.87 5.30 -19.84
C GLU A 26 -4.36 5.31 -19.56
N TYR A 27 -3.80 4.23 -18.99
CA TYR A 27 -2.39 4.17 -18.68
C TYR A 27 -1.54 3.94 -19.93
N ASP A 28 -0.50 4.75 -20.09
CA ASP A 28 0.61 4.51 -20.99
C ASP A 28 1.80 3.85 -20.25
N GLN A 29 2.98 3.79 -20.87
CA GLN A 29 4.15 3.13 -20.29
C GLN A 29 4.84 3.93 -19.15
N THR A 30 4.33 5.10 -18.83
CA THR A 30 4.92 6.05 -17.88
C THR A 30 4.04 6.31 -16.66
N ASP A 31 2.73 6.06 -16.77
CA ASP A 31 1.76 6.39 -15.72
C ASP A 31 1.96 5.65 -14.38
N VAL A 32 2.65 4.51 -14.37
CA VAL A 32 2.92 3.74 -13.14
C VAL A 32 4.35 3.99 -12.67
N ASN A 33 4.48 4.74 -11.57
CA ASN A 33 5.77 5.15 -11.03
C ASN A 33 6.43 4.10 -10.12
N ALA A 34 5.60 3.41 -9.33
CA ALA A 34 6.09 2.50 -8.30
C ALA A 34 5.07 1.42 -7.99
N VAL A 35 5.57 0.23 -7.64
CA VAL A 35 4.76 -0.88 -7.14
C VAL A 35 5.40 -1.50 -5.90
N HIS A 36 4.57 -2.07 -5.03
CA HIS A 36 5.08 -2.88 -3.92
C HIS A 36 4.10 -3.97 -3.50
N GLN A 37 4.61 -5.17 -3.34
CA GLN A 37 3.87 -6.29 -2.75
C GLN A 37 3.77 -6.14 -1.24
N SER A 38 2.63 -6.50 -0.64
CA SER A 38 2.48 -6.57 0.81
C SER A 38 3.30 -7.70 1.43
N SER A 39 3.81 -7.48 2.64
CA SER A 39 4.52 -8.48 3.42
C SER A 39 3.51 -9.28 4.26
N GLY A 40 3.40 -10.58 4.02
CA GLY A 40 2.60 -11.47 4.86
C GLY A 40 1.83 -12.54 4.10
N ASN A 41 1.54 -13.65 4.78
CA ASN A 41 0.88 -14.82 4.17
C ASN A 41 -0.64 -14.64 3.98
N ASN A 42 -1.29 -13.79 4.77
CA ASN A 42 -2.75 -13.70 4.82
C ASN A 42 -3.36 -12.73 3.80
N THR A 43 -2.59 -11.76 3.29
CA THR A 43 -3.06 -10.77 2.31
C THR A 43 -1.98 -10.57 1.27
N ARG A 44 -2.17 -11.17 0.09
CA ARG A 44 -1.30 -10.96 -1.07
C ARG A 44 -1.83 -9.79 -1.88
N LEU A 45 -1.35 -8.59 -1.54
CA LEU A 45 -1.74 -7.34 -2.20
C LEU A 45 -0.57 -6.77 -2.97
N LEU A 46 -0.91 -6.00 -4.00
CA LEU A 46 0.00 -5.21 -4.79
C LEU A 46 -0.51 -3.77 -4.78
N ALA A 47 0.29 -2.85 -4.25
CA ALA A 47 0.03 -1.43 -4.34
C ALA A 47 0.77 -0.87 -5.56
N LEU A 48 0.17 0.08 -6.26
CA LEU A 48 0.84 0.94 -7.20
C LEU A 48 0.53 2.41 -6.93
N GLY A 49 1.46 3.29 -7.30
CA GLY A 49 1.26 4.73 -7.36
C GLY A 49 1.29 5.19 -8.81
N ASP A 50 0.32 6.04 -9.20
CA ASP A 50 0.22 6.57 -10.55
C ASP A 50 0.49 8.09 -10.64
N ASP A 51 0.59 8.59 -11.87
CA ASP A 51 0.76 10.02 -12.19
C ASP A 51 -0.47 10.88 -11.85
N ASN A 52 -1.64 10.25 -11.76
CA ASN A 52 -2.90 10.90 -11.43
C ASN A 52 -3.11 11.11 -9.92
N GLY A 53 -2.07 10.89 -9.09
CA GLY A 53 -2.12 11.07 -7.64
C GLY A 53 -2.94 10.00 -6.91
N LYS A 54 -3.21 8.88 -7.57
CA LYS A 54 -3.96 7.75 -7.02
C LYS A 54 -3.01 6.65 -6.58
N VAL A 55 -3.40 5.99 -5.50
CA VAL A 55 -2.83 4.73 -5.07
C VAL A 55 -3.84 3.64 -5.42
N LYS A 56 -3.47 2.68 -6.28
CA LYS A 56 -4.36 1.58 -6.65
C LYS A 56 -3.86 0.27 -6.02
N LEU A 57 -4.79 -0.51 -5.49
CA LEU A 57 -4.53 -1.82 -4.90
C LEU A 57 -5.11 -2.92 -5.79
N LEU A 58 -4.33 -4.00 -5.94
CA LEU A 58 -4.69 -5.21 -6.66
C LEU A 58 -4.33 -6.44 -5.83
N ARG A 59 -4.84 -7.60 -6.24
CA ARG A 59 -4.39 -8.89 -5.72
C ARG A 59 -3.03 -9.26 -6.31
N PHE A 60 -2.14 -9.83 -5.51
CA PHE A 60 -0.86 -10.35 -5.97
C PHE A 60 -0.86 -11.90 -6.01
N PRO A 61 -0.34 -12.54 -7.08
CA PRO A 61 0.11 -11.94 -8.34
C PRO A 61 -1.07 -11.41 -9.17
N SER A 62 -0.78 -10.43 -10.03
CA SER A 62 -1.70 -9.83 -11.00
C SER A 62 -1.14 -9.95 -12.43
N PRO A 63 -1.23 -11.12 -13.09
CA PRO A 63 -0.60 -11.35 -14.38
C PRO A 63 -1.47 -11.00 -15.59
N TYR A 64 -2.67 -10.42 -15.39
CA TYR A 64 -3.65 -10.20 -16.46
C TYR A 64 -4.06 -8.72 -16.59
N LEU A 65 -4.25 -8.24 -17.82
CA LEU A 65 -4.67 -6.85 -18.11
C LEU A 65 -6.14 -6.54 -17.79
N ASN A 66 -6.92 -7.52 -17.35
CA ASN A 66 -8.28 -7.32 -16.84
C ASN A 66 -8.33 -7.39 -15.30
N ALA A 67 -7.18 -7.25 -14.63
CA ALA A 67 -7.10 -7.34 -13.20
C ALA A 67 -7.95 -6.27 -12.52
N ARG A 68 -8.77 -6.70 -11.57
CA ARG A 68 -9.59 -5.80 -10.76
C ARG A 68 -8.71 -5.13 -9.69
N GLY A 69 -8.97 -3.86 -9.45
CA GLY A 69 -8.29 -3.09 -8.42
C GLY A 69 -9.18 -1.97 -7.88
N VAL A 70 -8.80 -1.47 -6.71
CA VAL A 70 -9.47 -0.34 -6.06
C VAL A 70 -8.52 0.85 -6.02
N SER A 71 -8.99 2.00 -6.49
CA SER A 71 -8.21 3.23 -6.52
C SER A 71 -8.55 4.14 -5.36
N TYR A 72 -7.54 4.70 -4.72
CA TYR A 72 -7.65 5.61 -3.59
C TYR A 72 -7.01 6.95 -3.94
N GLY A 73 -7.81 8.00 -3.96
CA GLY A 73 -7.33 9.38 -4.10
C GLY A 73 -6.68 9.87 -2.81
N GLY A 74 -5.61 10.63 -2.93
CA GLY A 74 -4.75 11.02 -1.81
C GLY A 74 -3.95 12.25 -2.12
N HIS A 75 -3.09 12.06 -3.11
CA HIS A 75 -2.10 13.03 -3.52
C HIS A 75 -2.69 14.06 -4.49
N ALA A 76 -2.16 15.28 -4.46
CA ALA A 76 -2.51 16.34 -5.41
C ALA A 76 -1.55 16.39 -6.61
N SER A 77 -0.61 15.44 -6.68
CA SER A 77 0.39 15.28 -7.73
C SER A 77 0.79 13.79 -7.81
N HIS A 78 1.76 13.47 -8.66
CA HIS A 78 2.19 12.12 -8.99
C HIS A 78 2.63 11.36 -7.74
N VAL A 79 2.16 10.12 -7.58
CA VAL A 79 2.61 9.24 -6.51
C VAL A 79 3.94 8.62 -6.92
N THR A 80 5.04 9.22 -6.46
CA THR A 80 6.40 8.83 -6.85
C THR A 80 6.86 7.51 -6.24
N ASN A 81 6.30 7.10 -5.09
CA ASN A 81 6.68 5.84 -4.45
C ASN A 81 5.57 5.29 -3.55
N VAL A 82 5.52 3.97 -3.42
CA VAL A 82 4.64 3.24 -2.52
C VAL A 82 5.39 2.11 -1.84
N ARG A 83 5.22 1.93 -0.53
CA ARG A 83 5.87 0.85 0.24
C ARG A 83 4.97 0.29 1.32
N PHE A 84 4.81 -1.03 1.30
CA PHE A 84 4.21 -1.74 2.42
C PHE A 84 5.23 -1.93 3.54
N SER A 85 4.74 -1.73 4.76
CA SER A 85 5.41 -2.18 5.97
C SER A 85 5.13 -3.67 6.24
N PRO A 86 5.97 -4.33 7.06
CA PRO A 86 5.72 -5.70 7.53
C PRO A 86 4.40 -5.88 8.30
N ILE A 87 3.81 -4.78 8.80
CA ILE A 87 2.57 -4.77 9.58
C ILE A 87 1.34 -4.40 8.73
N ASN A 88 1.40 -4.58 7.40
CA ASN A 88 0.29 -4.29 6.46
C ASN A 88 -0.23 -2.84 6.48
N THR A 89 0.61 -1.90 6.90
CA THR A 89 0.40 -0.47 6.65
C THR A 89 1.10 -0.10 5.35
N LEU A 90 0.48 0.73 4.52
CA LEU A 90 1.05 1.23 3.26
C LEU A 90 1.44 2.70 3.44
N VAL A 91 2.57 3.11 2.87
CA VAL A 91 3.00 4.51 2.77
C VAL A 91 3.13 4.88 1.31
N SER A 92 2.61 6.05 0.93
CA SER A 92 2.82 6.67 -0.37
C SER A 92 3.46 8.04 -0.23
N ILE A 93 4.26 8.42 -1.22
CA ILE A 93 4.96 9.71 -1.27
C ILE A 93 4.58 10.40 -2.57
N GLY A 94 4.07 11.63 -2.47
CA GLY A 94 3.76 12.44 -3.63
C GLY A 94 4.92 13.37 -3.98
N GLY A 95 5.12 13.55 -5.29
CA GLY A 95 6.23 14.32 -5.84
C GLY A 95 6.00 15.82 -5.67
N GLY A 96 5.09 16.38 -6.46
CA GLY A 96 4.81 17.82 -6.48
C GLY A 96 3.95 18.32 -5.32
N ASP A 97 3.23 17.44 -4.62
CA ASP A 97 2.46 17.82 -3.43
C ASP A 97 3.28 17.73 -2.13
N HIS A 98 4.50 17.18 -2.20
CA HIS A 98 5.42 16.96 -1.09
C HIS A 98 4.79 16.25 0.13
N CYS A 99 3.72 15.49 -0.08
CA CYS A 99 2.99 14.83 0.98
C CYS A 99 3.49 13.40 1.19
N VAL A 100 3.43 12.94 2.44
CA VAL A 100 3.55 11.52 2.79
C VAL A 100 2.23 11.08 3.39
N ILE A 101 1.59 10.07 2.79
CA ILE A 101 0.31 9.55 3.24
C ILE A 101 0.48 8.12 3.73
N GLN A 102 0.03 7.87 4.95
CA GLN A 102 -0.05 6.54 5.52
C GLN A 102 -1.48 5.99 5.37
N TRP A 103 -1.59 4.77 4.87
CA TRP A 103 -2.84 4.07 4.63
C TRP A 103 -2.94 2.86 5.55
N LYS A 104 -4.13 2.67 6.12
CA LYS A 104 -4.45 1.53 6.96
C LYS A 104 -5.49 0.66 6.27
N LEU A 105 -5.19 -0.63 6.16
CA LEU A 105 -6.18 -1.63 5.77
C LEU A 105 -7.13 -1.88 6.95
N VAL A 106 -8.43 -1.69 6.74
CA VAL A 106 -9.46 -1.94 7.75
C VAL A 106 -10.21 -3.22 7.35
N PRO A 107 -9.99 -4.36 8.04
CA PRO A 107 -10.71 -5.59 7.77
C PRO A 107 -12.21 -5.40 7.96
N ARG A 108 -13.02 -6.00 7.09
CA ARG A 108 -14.48 -6.06 7.28
C ARG A 108 -14.78 -6.78 8.60
N ALA A 109 -15.57 -6.13 9.47
CA ALA A 109 -16.21 -6.86 10.55
C ALA A 109 -17.13 -7.91 9.90
N ARG A 110 -16.89 -9.20 10.13
CA ARG A 110 -17.74 -10.27 9.59
C ARG A 110 -19.17 -9.97 10.07
N SER A 111 -20.04 -9.53 9.17
CA SER A 111 -21.47 -9.52 9.46
C SER A 111 -21.85 -10.94 9.81
N SER A 112 -22.37 -11.16 11.02
CA SER A 112 -22.87 -12.44 11.50
C SER A 112 -24.16 -12.84 10.78
N GLY A 113 -24.12 -12.89 9.46
CA GLY A 113 -25.17 -13.39 8.58
C GLY A 113 -24.75 -14.74 8.04
N ARG A 114 -25.52 -15.77 8.41
CA ARG A 114 -25.41 -17.14 7.86
C ARG A 114 -25.40 -17.10 6.33
N HIS A 115 -24.32 -17.58 5.73
CA HIS A 115 -24.40 -18.37 4.49
C HIS A 115 -23.66 -19.68 4.73
N ALA A 116 -24.45 -20.76 4.79
CA ALA A 116 -24.01 -22.13 4.92
C ALA A 116 -23.95 -22.77 3.52
N GLY A 117 -22.90 -23.54 3.24
CA GLY A 117 -22.68 -24.33 2.02
C GLY A 117 -21.51 -23.77 1.19
N ALA A 118 -20.30 -24.32 1.33
CA ALA A 118 -19.67 -25.41 0.55
C ALA A 118 -19.11 -24.89 -0.80
N ALA A 119 -17.87 -25.15 -1.25
CA ALA A 119 -16.86 -26.15 -0.94
C ALA A 119 -15.45 -25.62 -1.29
N LYS A 120 -14.41 -26.43 -1.09
CA LYS A 120 -13.00 -26.15 -1.44
C LYS A 120 -12.74 -26.35 -2.94
N CYS A 121 -12.16 -25.34 -3.59
CA CYS A 121 -11.29 -25.51 -4.77
C CYS A 121 -10.11 -24.52 -4.68
N ALA A 122 -8.88 -25.01 -4.91
CA ALA A 122 -7.67 -24.35 -4.44
C ALA A 122 -7.17 -23.12 -5.23
N TRP A 123 -7.70 -22.81 -6.43
CA TRP A 123 -7.07 -21.76 -7.26
C TRP A 123 -8.00 -20.93 -8.16
N LEU A 124 -9.31 -21.07 -8.05
CA LEU A 124 -10.24 -20.24 -8.82
C LEU A 124 -11.63 -20.27 -8.18
N GLU A 125 -11.84 -19.41 -7.19
CA GLU A 125 -13.15 -18.87 -6.87
C GLU A 125 -12.96 -17.35 -6.79
N VAL A 126 -13.17 -16.70 -7.94
CA VAL A 126 -13.69 -15.34 -7.95
C VAL A 126 -15.18 -15.57 -7.84
N ASP A 127 -15.79 -15.16 -6.73
CA ASP A 127 -17.25 -15.20 -6.59
C ASP A 127 -17.88 -14.60 -7.85
N ALA A 128 -18.84 -15.32 -8.44
CA ALA A 128 -19.52 -14.89 -9.67
C ALA A 128 -20.30 -13.57 -9.45
N GLU A 129 -20.61 -13.24 -8.21
CA GLU A 129 -20.91 -11.89 -7.73
C GLU A 129 -19.68 -11.35 -7.00
N ALA A 130 -18.69 -10.87 -7.73
CA ALA A 130 -17.70 -9.98 -7.11
C ALA A 130 -18.48 -8.75 -6.59
N ASP A 131 -18.57 -8.60 -5.27
CA ASP A 131 -19.12 -7.42 -4.61
C ASP A 131 -18.55 -6.19 -5.33
N LEU A 132 -19.37 -5.48 -6.12
CA LEU A 132 -18.91 -4.32 -6.91
C LEU A 132 -18.28 -3.25 -6.00
N GLU A 133 -18.67 -3.25 -4.72
CA GLU A 133 -18.16 -2.36 -3.69
C GLU A 133 -16.80 -2.79 -3.10
N ASP A 134 -16.44 -4.09 -3.14
CA ASP A 134 -15.15 -4.62 -2.63
C ASP A 134 -14.61 -5.73 -3.54
N PRO A 135 -14.07 -5.38 -4.73
CA PRO A 135 -13.60 -6.36 -5.71
C PRO A 135 -12.37 -7.16 -5.25
N LEU A 136 -11.79 -6.83 -4.09
CA LEU A 136 -10.63 -7.52 -3.51
C LEU A 136 -10.98 -8.35 -2.26
N GLY A 137 -12.19 -8.21 -1.71
CA GLY A 137 -12.63 -8.88 -0.49
C GLY A 137 -11.80 -8.52 0.75
N ILE A 138 -11.14 -7.35 0.76
CA ILE A 138 -10.21 -6.93 1.82
C ILE A 138 -10.81 -5.92 2.79
N GLY A 139 -12.01 -5.41 2.53
CA GLY A 139 -12.60 -4.27 3.22
C GLY A 139 -12.12 -2.93 2.66
N LYS A 140 -12.31 -1.87 3.45
CA LYS A 140 -12.01 -0.49 3.03
C LYS A 140 -10.59 -0.10 3.44
N VAL A 141 -9.86 0.56 2.54
CA VAL A 141 -8.61 1.23 2.89
C VAL A 141 -8.91 2.68 3.21
N GLU A 142 -8.43 3.11 4.36
CA GLU A 142 -8.61 4.48 4.84
C GLU A 142 -7.26 5.12 5.14
N ARG A 143 -7.21 6.44 5.01
CA ARG A 143 -6.04 7.20 5.46
C ARG A 143 -5.93 7.06 6.98
N ALA A 144 -4.71 6.90 7.48
CA ALA A 144 -4.48 6.91 8.91
C ALA A 144 -4.97 8.24 9.50
N ARG A 145 -5.66 8.17 10.65
CA ARG A 145 -6.07 9.39 11.36
C ARG A 145 -4.83 10.17 11.75
N SER A 146 -4.82 11.47 11.47
CA SER A 146 -3.84 12.37 12.05
C SER A 146 -3.93 12.26 13.58
N PRO A 147 -2.80 12.17 14.31
CA PRO A 147 -2.84 12.25 15.75
C PRO A 147 -3.54 13.55 16.16
N GLU A 148 -4.48 13.47 17.10
CA GLU A 148 -5.14 14.65 17.66
C GLU A 148 -4.05 15.56 18.23
N VAL A 149 -3.84 16.72 17.61
CA VAL A 149 -2.84 17.68 18.07
C VAL A 149 -3.32 18.24 19.40
N THR A 150 -2.76 17.76 20.50
CA THR A 150 -2.99 18.32 21.84
C THR A 150 -2.27 19.65 21.97
N SER A 151 -2.74 20.69 21.26
CA SER A 151 -2.18 22.04 21.20
C SER A 151 -0.71 22.14 20.74
N GLY A 152 -0.36 23.18 19.98
CA GLY A 152 0.98 23.38 19.41
C GLY A 152 2.15 23.46 20.43
N ARG A 153 1.89 23.43 21.73
CA ARG A 153 2.94 23.38 22.76
C ARG A 153 3.63 22.02 22.84
N ALA A 154 2.88 20.92 22.86
CA ALA A 154 3.44 19.59 23.10
C ALA A 154 4.38 19.12 21.97
N TYR A 155 4.04 19.42 20.71
CA TYR A 155 4.88 19.09 19.55
C TYR A 155 6.22 19.84 19.59
N ASN A 156 6.19 21.15 19.87
CA ASN A 156 7.38 21.97 19.94
C ASN A 156 8.28 21.56 21.12
N GLU A 157 7.69 21.13 22.25
CA GLU A 157 8.44 20.64 23.40
C GLU A 157 9.11 19.28 23.13
N ALA A 158 8.40 18.35 22.49
CA ALA A 158 8.94 17.05 22.09
C ALA A 158 10.10 17.18 21.10
N MET A 159 9.97 18.07 20.10
CA MET A 159 11.06 18.35 19.14
C MET A 159 12.25 19.02 19.81
N ARG A 160 12.03 19.88 20.81
CA ARG A 160 13.11 20.54 21.59
C ARG A 160 13.87 19.54 22.46
N GLN A 161 13.17 18.59 23.07
CA GLN A 161 13.78 17.50 23.83
C GLN A 161 14.60 16.56 22.95
N HIS A 162 14.11 16.20 21.76
CA HIS A 162 14.88 15.40 20.79
C HIS A 162 16.16 16.12 20.35
N ARG A 163 16.10 17.43 20.07
CA ARG A 163 17.26 18.23 19.68
C ARG A 163 18.33 18.27 20.77
N ASN A 164 17.91 18.36 22.04
CA ASN A 164 18.79 18.33 23.21
C ASN A 164 19.38 16.92 23.46
N ASN A 165 18.64 15.85 23.16
CA ASN A 165 19.17 14.48 23.23
C ASN A 165 20.15 14.18 22.07
N SER A 166 19.96 14.77 20.89
CA SER A 166 20.91 14.62 19.78
C SER A 166 22.26 15.32 20.03
N SER A 167 22.31 16.36 20.86
CA SER A 167 23.58 16.94 21.33
C SER A 167 24.36 16.01 22.27
N SER A 168 23.70 15.06 22.96
CA SER A 168 24.37 14.04 23.77
C SER A 168 25.13 13.03 22.91
N ILE A 169 24.58 12.67 21.74
CA ILE A 169 25.18 11.69 20.82
C ILE A 169 26.42 12.24 20.11
N ARG A 170 26.52 13.56 19.92
CA ARG A 170 27.73 14.19 19.35
C ARG A 170 28.95 14.13 20.28
N ASN A 171 28.77 13.92 21.58
CA ASN A 171 29.88 13.77 22.53
C ASN A 171 30.35 12.31 22.72
N MET A 172 29.80 11.34 21.97
CA MET A 172 30.21 9.92 22.01
C MET A 172 31.03 9.47 20.78
N LEU A 173 31.39 10.39 19.87
CA LEU A 173 32.18 10.09 18.66
C LEU A 173 33.46 10.94 18.53
N SER A 174 34.06 11.36 19.65
CA SER A 174 35.47 11.76 19.63
C SER A 174 36.34 10.51 19.70
N TRP A 175 37.04 10.21 18.61
CA TRP A 175 38.18 9.30 18.63
C TRP A 175 39.41 10.15 18.93
N ASP A 176 40.12 9.84 20.02
CA ASP A 176 41.52 10.22 20.21
C ASP A 176 42.39 9.59 19.10
#